data_AF-A0A956CC74-F1
#
_entry.id   AF-A0A956CC74-F1
#
_cell.length_a   1.000
_cell.length_b   1.000
_cell.length_c   1.000
_cell.angle_alpha   90.00
_cell.angle_beta   90.00
_cell.angle_gamma   90.00
#
_symmetry.space_group_name_H-M   'P 1'
#
loop_
_entity.id
_entity.type
_entity.pdbx_description
1 polymer ?
#
loop_
_entity_poly.entity_id
_entity_poly.type
_entity_poly.pdbx_seq_one_letter_code
_entity_poly.pdbx_strand_id
1 'polypeptide(L)'
;MDAKEFVRGVRKVVMEGALDDVLEELSQPSVITPASREEDLRAWYASLQAPDREMLAFALEEAVDAAVFGLLAVIDGVRSVEDPEVTGKLELWYEHSSGRRLLSGKLHELLYSMEGPEHCERSGIQAIDHDLAQWEVWRQDDNGNQFYVSGGHTRDEALRVCAELEAHGHKQMYWAVPASPNRA
;
A
#
# COMPACT_ATOMS: atom_id res chain seq x y z
N MET A 1 -2.26 23.55 19.72
CA MET A 1 -1.92 22.24 19.15
C MET A 1 -0.45 21.93 19.43
N ASP A 2 -0.15 20.75 19.94
CA ASP A 2 1.20 20.17 20.00
C ASP A 2 1.48 19.23 18.83
N ALA A 3 2.71 18.70 18.76
CA ALA A 3 3.14 17.82 17.67
C ALA A 3 2.35 16.50 17.62
N LYS A 4 1.95 15.93 18.76
CA LYS A 4 1.16 14.69 18.81
C LYS A 4 -0.26 14.92 18.33
N GLU A 5 -0.89 16.00 18.80
CA GLU A 5 -2.20 16.44 18.32
C GLU A 5 -2.19 16.70 16.82
N PHE A 6 -1.14 17.34 16.31
CA PHE A 6 -0.96 17.57 14.88
C PHE A 6 -0.87 16.25 14.09
N VAL A 7 0.01 15.32 14.49
CA VAL A 7 0.17 14.04 13.77
C VAL A 7 -1.11 13.19 13.82
N ARG A 8 -1.88 13.23 14.93
CA ARG A 8 -3.20 12.60 14.97
C ARG A 8 -4.18 13.23 13.98
N GLY A 9 -4.15 14.55 13.88
CA GLY A 9 -4.94 15.29 12.89
C GLY A 9 -4.54 14.91 11.46
N VAL A 10 -3.25 14.82 11.17
CA VAL A 10 -2.73 14.39 9.86
C VAL A 10 -3.20 12.97 9.52
N ARG A 11 -3.09 12.01 10.45
CA ARG A 11 -3.58 10.65 10.21
C ARG A 11 -5.05 10.64 9.82
N LYS A 12 -5.89 11.30 10.61
CA LYS A 12 -7.33 11.31 10.38
C LYS A 12 -7.74 12.07 9.11
N VAL A 13 -7.14 13.23 8.86
CA VAL A 13 -7.61 14.13 7.79
C VAL A 13 -6.92 13.85 6.47
N VAL A 14 -5.64 13.45 6.51
CA VAL A 14 -4.82 13.25 5.31
C VAL A 14 -4.76 11.79 4.94
N MET A 15 -4.43 10.89 5.88
CA MET A 15 -4.23 9.48 5.53
C MET A 15 -5.56 8.76 5.35
N GLU A 16 -6.40 8.73 6.38
CA GLU A 16 -7.73 8.11 6.33
C GLU A 16 -8.59 8.79 5.26
N GLY A 17 -8.58 10.13 5.20
CA GLY A 17 -9.32 10.90 4.20
C GLY A 17 -8.91 10.60 2.75
N ALA A 18 -7.60 10.51 2.46
CA ALA A 18 -7.15 10.19 1.10
C ALA A 18 -7.54 8.77 0.66
N LEU A 19 -7.54 7.80 1.59
CA LEU A 19 -7.98 6.44 1.30
C LEU A 19 -9.49 6.39 1.04
N ASP A 20 -10.27 7.02 1.90
CA ASP A 20 -11.73 7.10 1.75
C ASP A 20 -12.10 7.75 0.41
N ASP A 21 -11.47 8.88 0.06
CA ASP A 21 -11.72 9.59 -1.20
C ASP A 21 -11.44 8.70 -2.42
N VAL A 22 -10.29 8.02 -2.44
CA VAL A 22 -9.91 7.14 -3.57
C VAL A 22 -10.83 5.93 -3.66
N LEU A 23 -11.14 5.27 -2.54
CA LEU A 23 -12.02 4.09 -2.54
C LEU A 23 -13.46 4.43 -2.88
N GLU A 24 -13.97 5.58 -2.40
CA GLU A 24 -15.27 6.10 -2.79
C GLU A 24 -15.29 6.36 -4.30
N GLU A 25 -14.28 7.05 -4.83
CA GLU A 25 -14.18 7.33 -6.27
C GLU A 25 -14.13 6.06 -7.12
N LEU A 26 -13.36 5.05 -6.70
CA LEU A 26 -13.29 3.76 -7.38
C LEU A 26 -14.60 2.98 -7.33
N SER A 27 -15.38 3.16 -6.25
CA SER A 27 -16.66 2.48 -6.05
C SER A 27 -17.83 3.14 -6.79
N GLN A 28 -17.64 4.34 -7.34
CA GLN A 28 -18.66 5.00 -8.12
C GLN A 28 -18.95 4.23 -9.42
N PRO A 29 -20.23 4.16 -9.85
CA PRO A 29 -20.57 3.49 -11.10
C PRO A 29 -19.89 4.20 -12.28
N SER A 30 -19.25 3.43 -13.15
CA SER A 30 -18.72 3.95 -14.41
C SER A 30 -19.88 4.54 -15.23
N VAL A 31 -19.80 5.84 -15.52
CA VAL A 31 -20.70 6.47 -16.48
C VAL A 31 -20.23 6.04 -17.87
N ILE A 32 -21.16 5.69 -18.75
CA ILE A 32 -20.84 5.40 -20.15
C ILE A 32 -20.52 6.73 -20.83
N THR A 33 -19.26 7.14 -20.74
CA THR A 33 -18.68 8.36 -21.31
C THR A 33 -17.44 7.99 -22.14
N PRO A 34 -16.79 8.93 -22.86
CA PRO A 34 -15.64 8.58 -23.69
C PRO A 34 -14.51 8.02 -22.82
N ALA A 35 -13.99 6.84 -23.20
CA ALA A 35 -12.99 6.07 -22.47
C ALA A 35 -11.91 6.96 -21.84
N SER A 36 -12.00 7.12 -20.53
CA SER A 36 -11.02 7.81 -19.69
C SER A 36 -10.27 6.78 -18.84
N ARG A 37 -9.05 7.12 -18.42
CA ARG A 37 -8.24 6.23 -17.58
C ARG A 37 -8.93 5.95 -16.25
N GLU A 38 -9.68 6.93 -15.76
CA GLU A 38 -10.50 6.85 -14.55
C GLU A 38 -11.66 5.86 -14.72
N GLU A 39 -12.34 5.86 -15.87
CA GLU A 39 -13.39 4.88 -16.18
C GLU A 39 -12.85 3.46 -16.31
N ASP A 40 -11.69 3.28 -16.96
CA ASP A 40 -11.02 1.98 -17.06
C ASP A 40 -10.65 1.46 -15.66
N LEU A 41 -10.17 2.34 -14.78
CA LEU A 41 -9.79 1.98 -13.41
C LEU A 41 -11.02 1.60 -12.57
N ARG A 42 -12.13 2.34 -12.68
CA ARG A 42 -13.40 2.00 -12.01
C ARG A 42 -13.99 0.69 -12.53
N ALA A 43 -13.95 0.47 -13.84
CA ALA A 43 -14.40 -0.77 -14.45
C ALA A 43 -13.56 -1.97 -14.00
N TRP A 44 -12.23 -1.81 -13.95
CA TRP A 44 -11.32 -2.82 -13.40
C TRP A 44 -11.61 -3.10 -11.93
N TYR A 45 -11.72 -2.06 -11.10
CA TYR A 45 -12.03 -2.19 -9.67
C TYR A 45 -13.37 -2.92 -9.44
N ALA A 46 -14.40 -2.59 -10.23
CA ALA A 46 -15.69 -3.27 -10.20
C ALA A 46 -15.60 -4.76 -10.56
N SER A 47 -14.60 -5.16 -11.37
CA SER A 47 -14.37 -6.56 -11.75
C SER A 47 -13.64 -7.38 -10.68
N LEU A 48 -12.96 -6.74 -9.73
CA LEU A 48 -12.22 -7.40 -8.64
C LEU A 48 -13.14 -8.12 -7.67
N GLN A 49 -12.68 -9.26 -7.13
CA GLN A 49 -13.34 -9.96 -6.03
C GLN A 49 -13.06 -9.27 -4.70
N ALA A 50 -13.86 -9.56 -3.66
CA ALA A 50 -13.68 -8.93 -2.35
C ALA A 50 -12.25 -9.04 -1.78
N PRO A 51 -11.57 -10.22 -1.84
CA PRO A 51 -10.19 -10.32 -1.35
C PRO A 51 -9.20 -9.47 -2.16
N ASP A 52 -9.42 -9.31 -3.46
CA ASP A 52 -8.57 -8.49 -4.32
C ASP A 52 -8.75 -7.00 -4.03
N ARG A 53 -9.98 -6.57 -3.71
CA ARG A 53 -10.27 -5.19 -3.29
C ARG A 53 -9.66 -4.88 -1.93
N GLU A 54 -9.66 -5.83 -1.01
CA GLU A 54 -8.97 -5.71 0.28
C GLU A 54 -7.46 -5.57 0.09
N MET A 55 -6.85 -6.39 -0.78
CA MET A 55 -5.42 -6.28 -1.09
C MET A 55 -5.07 -4.95 -1.75
N LEU A 56 -5.93 -4.45 -2.64
CA LEU A 56 -5.75 -3.11 -3.22
C LEU A 56 -5.83 -2.03 -2.14
N ALA A 57 -6.81 -2.09 -1.24
CA ALA A 57 -6.94 -1.13 -0.14
C ALA A 57 -5.69 -1.13 0.74
N PHE A 58 -5.13 -2.30 1.07
CA PHE A 58 -3.87 -2.41 1.81
C PHE A 58 -2.69 -1.77 1.06
N ALA A 59 -2.55 -2.04 -0.25
CA ALA A 59 -1.49 -1.43 -1.04
C ALA A 59 -1.63 0.10 -1.14
N LEU A 60 -2.86 0.62 -1.17
CA LEU A 60 -3.15 2.05 -1.14
C LEU A 60 -2.78 2.66 0.22
N GLU A 61 -3.12 1.98 1.33
CA GLU A 61 -2.76 2.40 2.68
C GLU A 61 -1.24 2.51 2.84
N GLU A 62 -0.50 1.48 2.45
CA GLU A 62 0.97 1.49 2.47
C GLU A 62 1.57 2.64 1.64
N ALA A 63 0.98 2.95 0.48
CA ALA A 63 1.44 4.04 -0.37
C ALA A 63 1.19 5.43 0.26
N VAL A 64 0.02 5.62 0.88
CA VAL A 64 -0.36 6.85 1.59
C VAL A 64 0.54 7.04 2.81
N ASP A 65 0.75 5.97 3.59
CA ASP A 65 1.62 5.97 4.77
C ASP A 65 3.06 6.32 4.41
N ALA A 66 3.62 5.68 3.40
CA ALA A 66 4.98 5.96 2.94
C ALA A 66 5.15 7.41 2.44
N ALA A 67 4.15 7.96 1.76
CA ALA A 67 4.17 9.34 1.27
C ALA A 67 4.12 10.35 2.42
N VAL A 68 3.18 10.18 3.37
CA VAL A 68 3.05 11.08 4.53
C VAL A 68 4.28 10.98 5.44
N PHE A 69 4.76 9.77 5.72
CA PHE A 69 6.01 9.56 6.46
C PHE A 69 7.19 10.28 5.77
N GLY A 70 7.32 10.10 4.45
CA GLY A 70 8.37 10.74 3.67
C GLY A 70 8.34 12.27 3.78
N LEU A 71 7.16 12.87 3.70
CA LEU A 71 6.99 14.32 3.86
C LEU A 71 7.34 14.79 5.27
N LEU A 72 6.89 14.08 6.31
CA LEU A 72 7.24 14.41 7.69
C LEU A 72 8.74 14.27 7.95
N ALA A 73 9.40 13.26 7.37
CA ALA A 73 10.84 13.08 7.46
C ALA A 73 11.61 14.23 6.79
N VAL A 74 11.06 14.81 5.71
CA VAL A 74 11.60 16.03 5.09
C VAL A 74 11.48 17.23 6.03
N ILE A 75 10.30 17.44 6.62
CA ILE A 75 10.05 18.53 7.57
C ILE A 75 10.93 18.41 8.82
N ASP A 76 11.18 17.19 9.29
CA ASP A 76 12.05 16.94 10.44
C ASP A 76 13.55 17.02 10.10
N GLY A 77 13.90 17.18 8.82
CA GLY A 77 15.29 17.27 8.35
C GLY A 77 16.02 15.92 8.30
N VAL A 78 15.30 14.80 8.41
CA VAL A 78 15.86 13.44 8.25
C VAL A 78 16.04 13.09 6.77
N ARG A 79 15.21 13.67 5.90
CA ARG A 79 15.30 13.54 4.44
C ARG A 79 15.48 14.93 3.81
N SER A 80 16.38 15.07 2.84
CA SER A 80 16.53 16.32 2.08
C SER A 80 15.70 16.29 0.80
N VAL A 81 15.13 17.44 0.45
CA VAL A 81 14.56 17.73 -0.88
C VAL A 81 15.37 18.80 -1.64
N GLU A 82 16.39 19.36 -0.98
CA GLU A 82 17.33 20.30 -1.57
C GLU A 82 18.56 19.57 -2.11
N ASP A 83 19.27 20.24 -3.02
CA ASP A 83 20.58 19.79 -3.51
C ASP A 83 21.53 19.57 -2.32
N PRO A 84 22.34 18.50 -2.29
CA PRO A 84 23.31 18.27 -1.21
C PRO A 84 24.24 19.44 -0.91
N GLU A 85 24.50 20.32 -1.88
CA GLU A 85 25.35 21.51 -1.71
C GLU A 85 24.61 22.70 -1.05
N VAL A 86 23.28 22.63 -0.93
CA VAL A 86 22.43 23.64 -0.31
C VAL A 86 21.78 23.06 0.95
N THR A 87 22.10 23.64 2.12
CA THR A 87 21.60 23.15 3.41
C THR A 87 20.61 24.13 4.04
N GLY A 88 19.34 24.01 3.68
CA GLY A 88 18.22 24.67 4.35
C GLY A 88 17.67 23.85 5.52
N LYS A 89 16.91 24.53 6.40
CA LYS A 89 16.15 23.89 7.47
C LYS A 89 14.67 24.20 7.27
N LEU A 90 13.86 23.17 7.15
CA LEU A 90 12.40 23.29 7.13
C LEU A 90 11.89 23.21 8.57
N GLU A 91 10.93 24.09 8.91
CA GLU A 91 10.32 24.10 10.22
C GLU A 91 8.81 24.27 10.10
N LEU A 92 8.06 23.45 10.83
CA LEU A 92 6.61 23.57 10.94
C LEU A 92 6.28 24.26 12.26
N TRP A 93 5.62 25.40 12.17
CA TRP A 93 5.19 26.19 13.32
C TRP A 93 3.66 26.25 13.39
N TYR A 94 3.11 26.05 14.58
CA TYR A 94 1.71 26.32 14.89
C TYR A 94 1.57 27.69 15.54
N GLU A 95 0.77 28.55 14.94
CA GLU A 95 0.46 29.89 15.44
C GLU A 95 -0.97 29.95 15.98
N HIS A 96 -1.12 30.53 17.17
CA HIS A 96 -2.38 30.78 17.83
C HIS A 96 -2.36 32.17 18.47
N SER A 97 -3.53 32.71 18.83
CA SER A 97 -3.65 34.02 19.48
C SER A 97 -2.83 34.16 20.77
N SER A 98 -2.56 33.04 21.45
CA SER A 98 -1.77 32.96 22.68
C SER A 98 -0.27 32.75 22.46
N GLY A 99 0.20 32.65 21.22
CA GLY A 99 1.61 32.48 20.88
C GLY A 99 1.87 31.46 19.77
N ARG A 100 3.16 31.20 19.55
CA ARG A 100 3.67 30.34 18.48
C ARG A 100 4.43 29.15 19.07
N ARG A 101 4.25 27.95 18.50
CA ARG A 101 4.88 26.71 18.94
C ARG A 101 5.49 25.95 17.76
N LEU A 102 6.74 25.53 17.90
CA LEU A 102 7.40 24.66 16.92
C LEU A 102 6.82 23.24 17.04
N LEU A 103 6.43 22.66 15.91
CA LEU A 103 5.93 21.30 15.82
C LEU A 103 6.96 20.32 15.25
N SER A 104 7.82 20.76 14.32
CA SER A 104 8.81 19.91 13.67
C SER A 104 9.92 19.45 14.64
N GLY A 105 10.45 18.27 14.38
CA GLY A 105 11.59 17.66 15.07
C GLY A 105 11.54 16.13 15.09
N LYS A 106 10.37 15.54 15.34
CA LYS A 106 10.15 14.07 15.44
C LYS A 106 8.76 13.66 14.94
N LEU A 107 8.16 14.41 14.03
CA LEU A 107 6.84 14.13 13.48
C LEU A 107 6.77 12.76 12.79
N HIS A 108 7.79 12.37 12.03
CA HIS A 108 7.85 11.06 11.36
C HIS A 108 7.92 9.89 12.35
N GLU A 109 8.64 10.02 13.47
CA GLU A 109 8.64 9.02 14.55
C GLU A 109 7.28 8.98 15.28
N LEU A 110 6.66 10.14 15.47
CA LEU A 110 5.35 10.26 16.09
C LEU A 110 4.24 9.61 15.26
N LEU A 111 4.42 9.53 13.94
CA LEU A 111 3.47 8.85 13.06
C LEU A 111 3.30 7.40 13.48
N TYR A 112 4.39 6.64 13.56
CA TYR A 112 4.35 5.21 13.91
C TYR A 112 4.26 4.93 15.42
N SER A 113 4.81 5.79 16.28
CA SER A 113 4.73 5.56 17.75
C SER A 113 3.33 5.76 18.34
N MET A 114 2.37 6.26 17.55
CA MET A 114 0.96 6.31 17.93
C MET A 114 0.17 5.08 17.48
N GLU A 115 0.81 4.14 16.80
CA GLU A 115 0.23 2.84 16.52
C GLU A 115 0.46 1.94 17.73
N GLY A 116 -0.62 1.69 18.47
CA GLY A 116 -0.64 0.56 19.40
C GLY A 116 -0.52 -0.77 18.64
N PRO A 117 -0.44 -1.91 19.35
CA PRO A 117 -0.41 -3.26 18.76
C PRO A 117 -1.63 -3.61 17.88
N GLU A 118 -2.57 -2.68 17.73
CA GLU A 118 -3.90 -2.83 17.13
C GLU A 118 -3.89 -2.71 15.60
N HIS A 119 -2.77 -2.35 14.98
CA HIS A 119 -2.64 -2.41 13.51
C HIS A 119 -2.61 -3.87 12.99
N CYS A 120 -2.39 -4.85 13.88
CA CYS A 120 -2.60 -6.27 13.56
C CYS A 120 -4.08 -6.71 13.68
N GLU A 121 -4.93 -5.97 14.41
CA GLU A 121 -6.32 -6.37 14.70
C GLU A 121 -7.38 -5.53 13.97
N ARG A 122 -7.04 -4.34 13.43
CA ARG A 122 -7.94 -3.57 12.55
C ARG A 122 -8.06 -4.15 11.15
N SER A 123 -7.17 -5.07 10.79
CA SER A 123 -7.42 -5.99 9.70
C SER A 123 -8.59 -6.88 10.14
N GLY A 124 -9.79 -6.56 9.67
CA GLY A 124 -10.93 -7.49 9.63
C GLY A 124 -10.67 -8.69 8.72
N ILE A 125 -9.40 -9.01 8.45
CA ILE A 125 -8.96 -10.29 7.95
C ILE A 125 -9.32 -11.26 9.09
N GLN A 126 -10.49 -11.91 8.98
CA GLN A 126 -10.47 -13.34 9.29
C GLN A 126 -9.33 -13.86 8.46
N ALA A 127 -8.18 -14.12 9.10
CA ALA A 127 -7.02 -14.72 8.49
C ALA A 127 -7.58 -15.77 7.54
N ILE A 128 -7.53 -15.49 6.23
CA ILE A 128 -7.70 -16.56 5.26
C ILE A 128 -6.53 -17.42 5.67
N ASP A 129 -6.83 -18.54 6.34
CA ASP A 129 -5.85 -19.37 6.99
C ASP A 129 -4.74 -19.60 5.96
N HIS A 130 -3.65 -18.85 6.07
CA HIS A 130 -2.67 -18.73 5.01
C HIS A 130 -1.93 -20.07 4.83
N ASP A 131 -2.12 -20.97 5.80
CA ASP A 131 -1.72 -22.38 5.79
C ASP A 131 -2.70 -23.31 5.05
N LEU A 132 -3.95 -22.91 4.80
CA LEU A 132 -4.97 -23.72 4.09
C LEU A 132 -5.27 -23.26 2.66
N ALA A 133 -4.99 -22.00 2.32
CA ALA A 133 -5.11 -21.53 0.95
C ALA A 133 -4.04 -22.22 0.10
N GLN A 134 -4.46 -23.09 -0.83
CA GLN A 134 -3.53 -23.67 -1.80
C GLN A 134 -3.03 -22.57 -2.75
N TRP A 135 -1.75 -22.54 -3.04
CA TRP A 135 -1.11 -21.60 -3.97
C TRP A 135 -0.67 -22.33 -5.23
N GLU A 136 -0.73 -21.59 -6.33
CA GLU A 136 -0.28 -22.03 -7.66
C GLU A 136 0.90 -21.18 -8.10
N VAL A 137 1.88 -21.83 -8.72
CA VAL A 137 3.01 -21.18 -9.38
C VAL A 137 2.73 -21.14 -10.87
N TRP A 138 2.89 -19.96 -11.45
CA TRP A 138 2.71 -19.68 -12.86
C TRP A 138 4.01 -19.15 -13.45
N ARG A 139 4.16 -19.34 -14.76
CA ARG A 139 5.25 -18.76 -15.54
C ARG A 139 4.71 -18.03 -16.77
N GLN A 140 5.44 -17.03 -17.23
CA GLN A 140 5.22 -16.36 -18.50
C GLN A 140 6.47 -16.47 -19.37
N ASP A 141 6.29 -16.89 -20.61
CA ASP A 141 7.36 -16.89 -21.60
C ASP A 141 7.56 -15.50 -22.24
N ASP A 142 8.60 -15.34 -23.06
CA ASP A 142 8.91 -14.07 -23.74
C ASP A 142 7.83 -13.64 -24.76
N ASN A 143 6.90 -14.54 -25.10
CA ASN A 143 5.78 -14.27 -26.00
C ASN A 143 4.50 -13.85 -25.23
N GLY A 144 4.57 -13.76 -23.90
CA GLY A 144 3.44 -13.42 -23.05
C GLY A 144 2.49 -14.59 -22.74
N ASN A 145 2.83 -15.81 -23.14
CA ASN A 145 1.99 -16.97 -22.83
C ASN A 145 2.19 -17.40 -21.38
N GLN A 146 1.08 -17.59 -20.67
CA GLN A 146 1.08 -17.99 -19.27
C GLN A 146 0.84 -19.50 -19.14
N PHE A 147 1.67 -20.16 -18.34
CA PHE A 147 1.58 -21.60 -18.09
C PHE A 147 1.54 -21.89 -16.59
N TYR A 148 0.62 -22.78 -16.21
CA TYR A 148 0.62 -23.40 -14.89
C TYR A 148 1.87 -24.26 -14.72
N VAL A 149 2.58 -24.07 -13.60
CA VAL A 149 3.80 -24.81 -13.26
C VAL A 149 3.50 -25.87 -12.21
N SER A 150 2.89 -25.48 -11.09
CA SER A 150 2.57 -26.37 -9.98
C SER A 150 1.56 -25.72 -9.03
N GLY A 151 0.93 -26.49 -8.14
CA GLY A 151 -0.12 -26.01 -7.25
C GLY A 151 -0.30 -26.92 -6.04
N GLY A 152 -1.17 -26.52 -5.11
CA GLY A 152 -1.33 -27.21 -3.83
C GLY A 152 -0.30 -26.80 -2.78
N HIS A 153 0.39 -25.69 -2.99
CA HIS A 153 1.44 -25.20 -2.10
C HIS A 153 0.88 -24.33 -0.98
N THR A 154 1.61 -24.22 0.12
CA THR A 154 1.51 -23.03 0.97
C THR A 154 2.12 -21.82 0.23
N ARG A 155 1.83 -20.60 0.69
CA ARG A 155 2.41 -19.38 0.10
C ARG A 155 3.94 -19.44 0.05
N ASP A 156 4.56 -19.83 1.15
CA ASP A 156 6.01 -19.86 1.29
C ASP A 156 6.67 -20.95 0.45
N GLU A 157 5.98 -22.06 0.22
CA GLU A 157 6.41 -23.09 -0.74
C GLU A 157 6.33 -22.57 -2.17
N ALA A 158 5.23 -21.94 -2.56
CA ALA A 158 5.07 -21.39 -3.91
C ALA A 158 6.12 -20.31 -4.23
N LEU A 159 6.42 -19.41 -3.28
CA LEU A 159 7.46 -18.40 -3.43
C LEU A 159 8.87 -19.00 -3.51
N ARG A 160 9.16 -20.06 -2.75
CA ARG A 160 10.44 -20.78 -2.87
C ARG A 160 10.58 -21.42 -4.24
N VAL A 161 9.52 -22.03 -4.77
CA VAL A 161 9.51 -22.60 -6.13
C VAL A 161 9.76 -21.51 -7.18
N CYS A 162 9.14 -20.33 -7.07
CA CYS A 162 9.45 -19.21 -7.96
C CYS A 162 10.94 -18.82 -7.91
N ALA A 163 11.49 -18.63 -6.71
CA ALA A 163 12.88 -18.23 -6.52
C ALA A 163 13.87 -19.29 -7.04
N GLU A 164 13.56 -20.57 -6.84
CA GLU A 164 14.35 -21.67 -7.41
C GLU A 164 14.32 -21.64 -8.93
N LEU A 165 13.14 -21.48 -9.54
CA LEU A 165 13.00 -21.45 -11.01
C LEU A 165 13.71 -20.25 -11.65
N GLU A 166 13.70 -19.10 -10.99
CA GLU A 166 14.44 -17.90 -11.43
C GLU A 166 15.97 -18.08 -11.30
N ALA A 167 16.43 -18.82 -10.28
CA ALA A 167 17.84 -19.09 -10.07
C ALA A 167 18.46 -20.01 -11.15
N HIS A 168 17.65 -20.80 -11.86
CA HIS A 168 18.12 -21.73 -12.90
C HIS A 168 18.44 -21.06 -14.26
N GLY A 169 18.54 -19.72 -14.32
CA GLY A 169 19.17 -19.01 -15.43
C GLY A 169 18.30 -18.82 -16.69
N HIS A 170 17.02 -19.18 -16.62
CA HIS A 170 16.04 -18.87 -17.67
C HIS A 170 15.36 -17.53 -17.34
N LYS A 171 15.39 -16.57 -18.27
CA LYS A 171 14.79 -15.23 -18.12
C LYS A 171 13.26 -15.23 -18.22
N GLN A 172 12.62 -16.20 -17.60
CA GLN A 172 11.16 -16.29 -17.56
C GLN A 172 10.66 -15.67 -16.26
N MET A 173 9.48 -15.06 -16.32
CA MET A 173 8.84 -14.50 -15.13
C MET A 173 8.05 -15.60 -14.44
N TYR A 174 8.26 -15.78 -13.13
CA TYR A 174 7.49 -16.69 -12.30
C TYR A 174 6.74 -15.91 -11.22
N TRP A 175 5.50 -16.28 -10.93
CA TRP A 175 4.74 -15.67 -9.83
C TRP A 175 3.82 -16.68 -9.19
N ALA A 176 3.53 -16.45 -7.91
CA ALA A 176 2.63 -17.27 -7.13
C ALA A 176 1.27 -16.55 -6.97
N VAL A 177 0.17 -17.27 -7.16
CA VAL A 177 -1.20 -16.78 -6.95
C VAL A 177 -1.98 -17.76 -6.06
N PRO A 178 -2.97 -17.30 -5.28
CA PRO A 178 -3.87 -18.20 -4.58
C PRO A 178 -4.67 -19.04 -5.60
N ALA A 179 -4.79 -20.34 -5.32
CA ALA A 179 -5.55 -21.28 -6.14
C ALA A 179 -7.03 -20.87 -6.14
N SER A 180 -7.61 -20.79 -7.34
CA SER A 180 -9.03 -20.49 -7.48
C SER A 180 -9.86 -21.69 -7.02
N PRO A 181 -10.81 -21.54 -6.08
CA PRO A 181 -11.59 -22.67 -5.53
C PRO A 181 -12.56 -23.33 -6.54
N ASN A 182 -12.57 -22.89 -7.81
CA ASN A 182 -13.57 -23.28 -8.81
C ASN A 182 -12.98 -23.92 -10.09
N ARG A 183 -11.77 -24.50 -10.01
CA ARG A 183 -11.21 -25.36 -11.07
C ARG A 183 -11.12 -26.81 -10.57
N ALA A 184 -12.23 -27.53 -10.67
CA ALA A 184 -12.29 -28.99 -10.66
C ALA A 184 -12.89 -29.48 -11.98
#